data_AF-A0A7D9LZ53-F1
#
_entry.id   AF-A0A7D9LZ53-F1
#
_cell.length_a   1.000
_cell.length_b   1.000
_cell.length_c   1.000
_cell.angle_alpha   90.00
_cell.angle_beta   90.00
_cell.angle_gamma   90.00
#
_symmetry.space_group_name_H-M   'P 1'
#
loop_
_entity.id
_entity.type
_entity.pdbx_description
1 polymer ?
#
loop_
_entity_poly.entity_id
_entity_poly.type
_entity_poly.pdbx_seq_one_letter_code
_entity_poly.pdbx_strand_id
1 'polypeptide(L)'
;MSHERFLYCFTLYSTGSTAASLSCRTIADNYIPQKTIKGKFNPPWITGEILNVLKKKETVRRKLRRTIKTCADSITEKYKSLRNTAKKLIKDSRENFFASMSKSLYSNPKRFWSFFKTTTKSCRIPQQVSSANGTNSLRTSSSN
;
A
#
# COMPACT_ATOMS: atom_id res chain seq x y z
N MET A 1 44.44 1.25 -36.90
CA MET A 1 44.26 0.25 -35.82
C MET A 1 44.72 0.93 -34.54
N SER A 2 43.76 1.51 -33.79
CA SER A 2 43.27 0.96 -32.51
C SER A 2 44.28 1.24 -31.39
N HIS A 3 44.02 2.12 -30.41
CA HIS A 3 42.88 2.04 -29.50
C HIS A 3 42.47 3.41 -28.95
N GLU A 4 41.20 3.73 -29.19
CA GLU A 4 40.38 4.67 -28.43
C GLU A 4 39.97 4.08 -27.06
N ARG A 5 39.49 4.99 -26.17
CA ARG A 5 38.56 4.79 -25.04
C ARG A 5 39.16 4.01 -23.87
N PHE A 6 39.32 4.60 -22.68
CA PHE A 6 38.24 4.64 -21.68
C PHE A 6 38.53 5.63 -20.52
N LEU A 7 39.15 6.78 -20.79
CA LEU A 7 39.25 7.86 -19.80
C LEU A 7 38.34 9.05 -20.14
N TYR A 8 37.05 8.78 -20.39
CA TYR A 8 36.01 9.80 -20.23
C TYR A 8 35.62 9.89 -18.75
N CYS A 9 36.60 10.33 -17.97
CA CYS A 9 36.50 10.60 -16.55
C CYS A 9 35.72 11.91 -16.34
N PHE A 10 34.39 11.79 -16.40
CA PHE A 10 33.41 12.36 -15.46
C PHE A 10 33.78 13.64 -14.68
N THR A 11 34.37 14.67 -15.30
CA THR A 11 34.75 15.90 -14.56
C THR A 11 34.57 17.20 -15.33
N LEU A 12 33.69 17.25 -16.34
CA LEU A 12 33.36 18.53 -16.98
C LEU A 12 31.88 18.61 -17.32
N TYR A 13 31.05 18.91 -16.31
CA TYR A 13 29.85 19.74 -16.46
C TYR A 13 29.64 20.47 -15.14
N SER A 14 30.35 21.59 -14.99
CA SER A 14 29.75 22.92 -15.13
C SER A 14 28.93 23.29 -13.90
N THR A 15 29.59 24.06 -13.03
CA THR A 15 28.99 24.95 -12.05
C THR A 15 28.09 25.96 -12.78
N GLY A 16 26.86 25.55 -13.07
CA GLY A 16 25.82 26.40 -13.65
C GLY A 16 24.75 26.70 -12.60
N SER A 17 24.78 27.92 -12.06
CA SER A 17 23.62 28.67 -11.57
C SER A 17 22.66 27.94 -10.61
N THR A 18 23.05 27.81 -9.35
CA THR A 18 22.14 27.43 -8.24
C THR A 18 21.31 28.58 -7.69
N ALA A 19 21.60 29.84 -8.07
CA ALA A 19 20.90 31.02 -7.53
C ALA A 19 19.50 31.25 -8.15
N ALA A 20 19.34 30.98 -9.46
CA ALA A 20 18.07 31.24 -10.16
C ALA A 20 16.99 30.18 -9.83
N SER A 21 17.36 28.92 -9.64
CA SER A 21 16.43 27.85 -9.30
C SER A 21 15.88 27.96 -7.88
N LEU A 22 16.65 28.53 -6.95
CA LEU A 22 16.20 28.86 -5.59
C LEU A 22 15.16 30.01 -5.60
N SER A 23 15.31 30.99 -6.50
CA SER A 23 14.37 32.11 -6.62
C SER A 23 12.98 31.69 -7.11
N CYS A 24 12.89 30.85 -8.13
CA CYS A 24 11.59 30.41 -8.65
C CYS A 24 10.79 29.59 -7.63
N ARG A 25 11.48 28.81 -6.78
CA ARG A 25 10.82 27.98 -5.76
C ARG A 25 10.24 28.82 -4.62
N THR A 26 10.96 29.84 -4.15
CA THR A 26 10.44 30.74 -3.12
C THR A 26 9.29 31.59 -3.63
N ILE A 27 9.31 32.01 -4.90
CA ILE A 27 8.17 32.71 -5.53
C ILE A 27 6.95 31.77 -5.62
N ALA A 28 7.13 30.53 -6.07
CA ALA A 28 6.05 29.56 -6.15
C ALA A 28 5.40 29.28 -4.79
N ASP A 29 6.20 29.13 -3.73
CA ASP A 29 5.69 28.86 -2.38
C ASP A 29 4.94 30.06 -1.76
N ASN A 30 5.31 31.30 -2.10
CA ASN A 30 4.68 32.51 -1.55
C ASN A 30 3.45 32.99 -2.32
N TYR A 31 3.41 32.80 -3.65
CA TYR A 31 2.39 33.39 -4.51
C TYR A 31 1.39 32.37 -5.09
N ILE A 32 1.67 31.07 -5.00
CA ILE A 32 0.74 30.03 -5.47
C ILE A 32 0.01 29.43 -4.26
N PRO A 33 -1.33 29.49 -4.20
CA PRO A 33 -2.08 28.89 -3.11
C PRO A 33 -1.91 27.37 -3.11
N GLN A 34 -1.15 26.88 -2.13
CA GLN A 34 -0.89 25.45 -1.98
C GLN A 34 -2.09 24.77 -1.31
N LYS A 35 -2.73 23.85 -2.04
CA LYS A 35 -3.74 22.96 -1.47
C LYS A 35 -3.14 21.58 -1.30
N THR A 36 -2.87 21.18 -0.06
CA THR A 36 -2.52 19.79 0.23
C THR A 36 -3.77 18.91 0.12
N ILE A 37 -3.88 18.15 -0.96
CA ILE A 37 -4.94 17.14 -1.11
C ILE A 37 -4.60 15.98 -0.18
N LYS A 38 -5.26 15.90 0.97
CA LYS A 38 -5.17 14.74 1.85
C LYS A 38 -5.94 13.59 1.20
N GLY A 39 -5.23 12.69 0.54
CA GLY A 39 -5.84 11.48 -0.02
C GLY A 39 -6.44 10.62 1.09
N LYS A 40 -7.75 10.33 1.04
CA LYS A 40 -8.34 9.23 1.80
C LYS A 40 -7.94 7.92 1.12
N PHE A 41 -6.72 7.45 1.36
CA PHE A 41 -6.23 6.17 0.84
C PHE A 41 -6.63 5.01 1.76
N ASN A 42 -7.93 4.90 2.06
CA ASN A 42 -8.42 3.69 2.69
C ASN A 42 -8.70 2.66 1.59
N PRO A 43 -8.18 1.42 1.71
CA PRO A 43 -8.57 0.36 0.80
C PRO A 43 -10.09 0.21 0.77
N PRO A 44 -10.67 -0.21 -0.37
CA PRO A 44 -12.12 -0.27 -0.54
C PRO A 44 -12.84 -1.23 0.43
N TRP A 45 -12.12 -2.20 1.00
CA TRP A 45 -12.63 -3.11 2.04
C TRP A 45 -12.47 -2.58 3.47
N ILE A 46 -12.01 -1.35 3.67
CA ILE A 46 -11.94 -0.71 5.00
C ILE A 46 -13.12 0.25 5.13
N THR A 47 -14.21 -0.25 5.70
CA THR A 47 -15.43 0.51 5.95
C THR A 47 -15.30 1.42 7.17
N GLY A 48 -16.22 2.39 7.30
CA GLY A 48 -16.29 3.28 8.47
C GLY A 48 -16.49 2.50 9.78
N GLU A 49 -17.21 1.38 9.74
CA GLU A 49 -17.43 0.50 10.89
C GLU A 49 -16.12 -0.13 11.39
N ILE A 50 -15.29 -0.64 10.46
CA ILE A 50 -13.97 -1.19 10.78
C ILE A 50 -13.11 -0.10 11.43
N LEU A 51 -13.11 1.12 10.87
CA LEU A 51 -12.38 2.25 11.45
C LEU A 51 -12.86 2.58 12.87
N ASN A 52 -14.17 2.53 13.11
CA ASN A 52 -14.74 2.76 14.44
C ASN A 52 -14.30 1.70 15.44
N VAL A 53 -14.30 0.42 15.06
CA VAL A 53 -13.79 -0.67 15.92
C VAL A 53 -12.28 -0.50 16.17
N LEU A 54 -11.49 -0.12 15.17
CA LEU A 54 -10.06 0.14 15.32
C LEU A 54 -9.78 1.32 16.27
N LYS A 55 -10.55 2.41 16.17
CA LYS A 55 -10.48 3.54 17.10
C LYS A 55 -10.84 3.12 18.52
N LYS A 56 -11.94 2.39 18.71
CA LYS A 56 -12.35 1.83 20.02
C LYS A 56 -11.25 0.93 20.59
N LYS A 57 -10.69 0.00 19.79
CA LYS A 57 -9.56 -0.85 20.18
C LYS A 57 -8.38 -0.02 20.67
N GLU A 58 -8.01 1.03 19.94
CA GLU A 58 -6.88 1.90 20.32
C GLU A 58 -7.18 2.69 21.60
N THR A 59 -8.41 3.17 21.80
CA THR A 59 -8.79 3.84 23.05
C THR A 59 -8.65 2.91 24.26
N VAL A 60 -9.07 1.65 24.14
CA VAL A 60 -8.94 0.64 25.21
C VAL A 60 -7.47 0.30 25.45
N ARG A 61 -6.66 0.20 24.40
CA ARG A 61 -5.22 -0.02 24.51
C ARG A 61 -4.52 1.09 25.30
N ARG A 62 -4.89 2.36 25.03
CA ARG A 62 -4.37 3.51 25.78
C ARG A 62 -4.84 3.50 27.24
N LYS A 63 -6.07 3.05 27.52
CA LYS A 63 -6.53 2.87 28.90
C LYS A 63 -5.72 1.79 29.61
N LEU A 64 -5.52 0.64 28.98
CA LEU A 64 -4.73 -0.48 29.53
C LEU A 64 -3.30 -0.05 29.89
N ARG A 65 -2.69 0.83 29.09
CA ARG A 65 -1.35 1.39 29.37
C ARG A 65 -1.29 2.29 30.61
N ARG A 66 -2.43 2.86 31.04
CA ARG A 66 -2.50 3.81 32.17
C ARG A 66 -2.98 3.17 33.46
N THR A 67 -3.66 2.02 33.38
CA THR A 67 -4.24 1.35 34.55
C THR A 67 -3.23 0.48 35.29
N ILE A 68 -3.27 0.55 36.62
CA ILE A 68 -2.54 -0.35 37.53
C ILE A 68 -3.18 -1.76 37.46
N LYS A 69 -2.37 -2.81 37.67
CA LYS A 69 -2.71 -4.23 37.42
C LYS A 69 -4.09 -4.67 37.95
N THR A 70 -4.54 -4.17 39.09
CA THR A 70 -5.79 -4.58 39.76
C THR A 70 -7.08 -4.29 38.97
N CYS A 71 -7.09 -3.30 38.07
CA CYS A 71 -8.25 -3.00 37.21
C CYS A 71 -8.05 -3.46 35.75
N ALA A 72 -6.96 -4.19 35.47
CA ALA A 72 -6.51 -4.46 34.12
C ALA A 72 -7.26 -5.62 33.43
N ASP A 73 -7.82 -6.58 34.19
CA ASP A 73 -8.37 -7.82 33.62
C ASP A 73 -9.60 -7.56 32.74
N SER A 74 -10.57 -6.81 33.24
CA SER A 74 -11.79 -6.46 32.48
C SER A 74 -11.49 -5.64 31.21
N ILE A 75 -10.51 -4.72 31.30
CA ILE A 75 -10.04 -3.90 30.18
C ILE A 75 -9.28 -4.76 29.16
N THR A 76 -8.52 -5.74 29.64
CA THR A 76 -7.77 -6.69 28.80
C THR A 76 -8.72 -7.58 28.01
N GLU A 77 -9.76 -8.13 28.63
CA GLU A 77 -10.77 -8.92 27.92
C GLU A 77 -11.52 -8.09 26.89
N LYS A 78 -11.89 -6.85 27.24
CA LYS A 78 -12.47 -5.90 26.27
C LYS A 78 -11.55 -5.61 25.10
N TYR A 79 -10.24 -5.47 25.34
CA TYR A 79 -9.25 -5.29 24.28
C TYR A 79 -9.13 -6.52 23.38
N LYS A 80 -9.08 -7.73 23.96
CA LYS A 80 -9.03 -9.00 23.21
C LYS A 80 -10.27 -9.15 22.32
N SER A 81 -11.46 -8.92 22.86
CA SER A 81 -12.72 -8.93 22.11
C SER A 81 -12.68 -7.97 20.92
N LEU A 82 -12.35 -6.69 21.15
CA LEU A 82 -12.24 -5.69 20.07
C LEU A 82 -11.19 -6.05 19.02
N ARG A 83 -10.07 -6.65 19.41
CA ARG A 83 -9.03 -7.11 18.48
C ARG A 83 -9.57 -8.24 17.58
N ASN A 84 -10.29 -9.20 18.16
CA ASN A 84 -10.86 -10.33 17.43
C ASN A 84 -11.96 -9.86 16.48
N THR A 85 -12.85 -8.97 16.94
CA THR A 85 -13.88 -8.35 16.10
C THR A 85 -13.26 -7.58 14.93
N ALA A 86 -12.24 -6.74 15.19
CA ALA A 86 -11.55 -6.00 14.13
C ALA A 86 -10.93 -6.94 13.08
N LYS A 87 -10.25 -7.99 13.53
CA LYS A 87 -9.66 -9.00 12.63
C LYS A 87 -10.72 -9.68 11.77
N LYS A 88 -11.83 -10.10 12.37
CA LYS A 88 -12.94 -10.75 11.67
C LYS A 88 -13.55 -9.81 10.63
N LEU A 89 -13.92 -8.59 11.01
CA LEU A 89 -14.51 -7.62 10.08
C LEU A 89 -13.60 -7.28 8.90
N ILE A 90 -12.29 -7.13 9.14
CA ILE A 90 -11.33 -6.88 8.05
C ILE A 90 -11.27 -8.08 7.10
N LYS A 91 -11.24 -9.31 7.64
CA LYS A 91 -11.23 -10.53 6.84
C LYS A 91 -12.50 -10.62 6.00
N ASP A 92 -13.66 -10.54 6.64
CA ASP A 92 -14.97 -10.69 6.00
C ASP A 92 -15.18 -9.61 4.93
N SER A 93 -14.87 -8.34 5.24
CA SER A 93 -15.01 -7.26 4.25
C SER A 93 -14.05 -7.41 3.08
N ARG A 94 -12.84 -7.94 3.30
CA ARG A 94 -11.87 -8.20 2.23
C ARG A 94 -12.36 -9.33 1.33
N GLU A 95 -12.81 -10.44 1.92
CA GLU A 95 -13.34 -11.59 1.18
C GLU A 95 -14.57 -11.20 0.36
N ASN A 96 -15.50 -10.46 0.96
CA ASN A 96 -16.68 -9.92 0.27
C ASN A 96 -16.30 -9.01 -0.90
N PHE A 97 -15.29 -8.15 -0.73
CA PHE A 97 -14.80 -7.31 -1.82
C PHE A 97 -14.26 -8.15 -2.98
N PHE A 98 -13.39 -9.13 -2.70
CA PHE A 98 -12.85 -10.00 -3.74
C PHE A 98 -13.91 -10.88 -4.40
N ALA A 99 -14.88 -11.39 -3.64
CA ALA A 99 -16.02 -12.15 -4.17
C ALA A 99 -16.93 -11.30 -5.06
N SER A 100 -17.15 -10.03 -4.72
CA SER A 100 -17.88 -9.10 -5.59
C SER A 100 -17.10 -8.78 -6.86
N MET A 101 -15.77 -8.65 -6.74
CA MET A 101 -14.90 -8.31 -7.85
C MET A 101 -14.78 -9.47 -8.84
N SER A 102 -14.70 -10.72 -8.35
CA SER A 102 -14.65 -11.92 -9.20
C SER A 102 -15.95 -12.11 -9.99
N LYS A 103 -17.11 -11.86 -9.39
CA LYS A 103 -18.41 -11.86 -10.10
C LYS A 103 -18.44 -10.83 -11.23
N SER A 104 -17.87 -9.64 -10.99
CA SER A 104 -17.83 -8.55 -11.98
C SER A 104 -16.70 -8.68 -13.01
N LEU A 105 -15.89 -9.72 -12.96
CA LEU A 105 -14.66 -9.82 -13.77
C LEU A 105 -14.97 -9.94 -15.26
N TYR A 106 -15.99 -10.72 -15.62
CA TYR A 106 -16.46 -10.85 -17.02
C TYR A 106 -17.11 -9.57 -17.55
N SER A 107 -17.81 -8.82 -16.69
CA SER A 107 -18.52 -7.58 -17.08
C SER A 107 -17.60 -6.35 -17.11
N ASN A 108 -16.66 -6.25 -16.17
CA ASN A 108 -15.77 -5.10 -16.03
C ASN A 108 -14.33 -5.54 -15.68
N PRO A 109 -13.58 -6.08 -16.65
CA PRO A 109 -12.21 -6.53 -16.45
C PRO A 109 -11.26 -5.36 -16.13
N LYS A 110 -11.57 -4.13 -16.58
CA LYS A 110 -10.74 -2.94 -16.34
C LYS A 110 -10.62 -2.61 -14.86
N ARG A 111 -11.70 -2.76 -14.09
CA ARG A 111 -11.72 -2.52 -12.64
C ARG A 111 -10.76 -3.45 -11.89
N PHE A 112 -10.75 -4.74 -12.26
CA PHE A 112 -9.82 -5.73 -11.72
C PHE A 112 -8.36 -5.35 -12.00
N TRP A 113 -8.04 -5.05 -13.27
CA TRP A 113 -6.68 -4.69 -13.66
C TRP A 113 -6.21 -3.36 -13.07
N SER A 114 -7.10 -2.38 -12.90
CA SER A 114 -6.79 -1.14 -12.19
C SER A 114 -6.36 -1.43 -10.75
N PHE A 115 -7.14 -2.24 -10.03
CA PHE A 115 -6.81 -2.65 -8.67
C PHE A 115 -5.50 -3.44 -8.58
N PHE A 116 -5.32 -4.43 -9.45
CA PHE A 116 -4.13 -5.29 -9.44
C PHE A 116 -2.85 -4.49 -9.72
N LYS A 117 -2.89 -3.53 -10.66
CA LYS A 117 -1.77 -2.62 -10.93
C LYS A 117 -1.40 -1.75 -9.74
N THR A 118 -2.39 -1.32 -8.95
CA THR A 118 -2.10 -0.53 -7.73
C THR A 118 -1.55 -1.38 -6.57
N THR A 119 -1.79 -2.70 -6.60
CA THR A 119 -1.35 -3.61 -5.53
C THR A 119 0.06 -4.14 -5.78
N THR A 120 0.40 -4.39 -7.04
CA THR A 120 1.70 -4.95 -7.44
C THR A 120 2.70 -3.81 -7.63
N LYS A 121 3.85 -3.85 -6.94
CA LYS A 121 4.94 -2.84 -7.08
C LYS A 121 5.63 -2.87 -8.45
N SER A 122 5.26 -3.82 -9.31
CA SER A 122 5.81 -4.02 -10.64
C SER A 122 4.73 -3.78 -11.68
N CYS A 123 5.05 -2.99 -12.70
CA CYS A 123 4.21 -2.82 -13.89
C CYS A 123 4.34 -3.99 -14.88
N ARG A 124 5.28 -4.92 -14.65
CA ARG A 124 5.47 -6.10 -15.50
C ARG A 124 4.45 -7.16 -15.14
N ILE A 125 3.76 -7.68 -16.15
CA ILE A 125 2.92 -8.87 -16.01
C ILE A 125 3.83 -9.98 -15.47
N PRO A 126 3.51 -10.60 -14.33
CA PRO A 126 4.32 -11.68 -13.80
C PRO A 126 4.39 -12.81 -14.82
N GLN A 127 5.61 -13.28 -15.11
CA GLN A 127 5.84 -14.35 -16.09
C GLN A 127 5.12 -15.64 -15.72
N GLN A 128 4.88 -15.86 -14.42
CA GLN A 128 4.08 -16.96 -13.90
C GLN A 128 3.22 -16.49 -12.72
N VAL A 129 1.97 -16.95 -12.69
CA VAL A 129 1.04 -16.77 -11.56
C VAL A 129 0.61 -18.16 -11.10
N SER A 130 1.05 -18.60 -9.92
CA SER A 130 0.56 -19.82 -9.30
C SER A 130 -0.55 -19.49 -8.30
N SER A 131 -1.72 -20.09 -8.48
CA SER A 131 -2.78 -20.09 -7.48
C SER A 131 -2.45 -21.19 -6.46
N ALA A 132 -2.34 -20.85 -5.18
CA ALA A 132 -1.92 -21.77 -4.11
C ALA A 132 -2.88 -22.96 -3.83
N ASN A 133 -3.93 -23.12 -4.63
CA ASN A 133 -4.88 -24.22 -4.54
C ASN A 133 -4.85 -25.01 -5.85
N GLY A 134 -3.95 -25.99 -5.93
CA GLY A 134 -3.83 -26.88 -7.08
C GLY A 134 -2.44 -27.48 -7.19
N THR A 135 -2.22 -28.59 -6.49
CA THR A 135 -1.22 -29.58 -6.89
C THR A 135 -1.42 -29.91 -8.37
N ASN A 136 -0.46 -29.53 -9.21
CA ASN A 136 0.08 -30.29 -10.34
C ASN A 136 1.04 -29.39 -11.14
N SER A 137 2.31 -29.42 -10.74
CA SER A 137 3.41 -28.92 -11.56
C SER A 137 3.66 -29.91 -12.69
N LEU A 138 3.01 -29.74 -13.84
CA LEU A 138 3.46 -30.34 -15.08
C LEU A 138 4.70 -29.58 -15.56
N ARG A 139 5.85 -30.18 -15.26
CA ARG A 139 7.15 -29.82 -15.83
C ARG A 139 7.11 -30.17 -17.32
N THR A 140 6.84 -29.19 -18.18
CA THR A 140 7.17 -29.32 -19.61
C THR A 140 8.64 -28.98 -19.79
N SER A 141 9.47 -30.01 -19.75
CA SER A 141 10.80 -29.97 -20.35
C SER A 141 10.60 -29.93 -21.86
N SER A 142 10.90 -28.80 -22.52
CA SER A 142 11.12 -28.79 -23.96
C SER A 142 12.54 -28.37 -24.21
N SER A 143 13.37 -29.38 -24.50
CA SER A 143 14.58 -29.25 -25.28
C SER A 143 14.22 -28.76 -26.68
N ASN A 144 14.93 -27.75 -27.16
CA ASN A 144 15.82 -27.81 -28.33
C ASN A 144 16.54 -26.47 -28.48
#